data_AF-A0A3D5D1S6-F1
#
_entry.id   AF-A0A3D5D1S6-F1
#
_cell.length_a   1.000
_cell.length_b   1.000
_cell.length_c   1.000
_cell.angle_alpha   90.00
_cell.angle_beta   90.00
_cell.angle_gamma   90.00
#
_symmetry.space_group_name_H-M   'P 1'
#
loop_
_entity.id
_entity.type
_entity.pdbx_description
1 polymer ?
#
loop_
_entity_poly.entity_id
_entity_poly.type
_entity_poly.pdbx_seq_one_letter_code
_entity_poly.pdbx_strand_id
1 'polypeptide(L)'
;MTLAANPDTAPVVLCASARLAQGIRQWLQQSYQQQGQSQWQAPQVFPLQDWLNQRLEYAILCGQIDIAQAPLGMLSSTQEALLWEQAIQHCLRQHAAIDLFNTNGLASAAMEANRYLIEWNISLDMATVSEETRQFLQWRQQFQTLCKQSGTLESVRYQTWQLEQLSQHALPLPANIQLAGFDRINPHVQTLITILQSAGVQITTFDNSVPAQQTQRMTFAEAMDEMRAAVHWAQQQLAADPQAKLALVVPDLDSQREILANLLDDTFHPEALHPAQAELPRCYEFSLGLPLSRWPLVHSALNVLRLAFQATPLPQSELSALLADIYWSQALYEADARAALDAEMRRQLPLQVNAYTFARFVARKQQDEYPILCPALHADLTSLLTQAKQTPRKQVPSAWVASFTELLTATHWPGERGLSSHEHQCQTKFKAVLTQLAALDGWLGPIDAMSALHRLSQLCQAQIFQPQTVRLPNITVMGMLEASAQPLDGVWVMGMNDHVWPP
;
A
#
# COMPACT_ATOMS: atom_id res chain seq x y z
N MET A 1 39.12 -17.99 11.06
CA MET A 1 38.83 -18.99 10.01
C MET A 1 38.02 -18.30 8.94
N THR A 2 38.70 -17.88 7.88
CA THR A 2 38.13 -17.32 6.66
C THR A 2 37.27 -18.39 5.99
N LEU A 3 35.95 -18.17 5.95
CA LEU A 3 35.05 -18.94 5.09
C LEU A 3 35.40 -18.57 3.65
N ALA A 4 36.24 -19.37 3.01
CA ALA A 4 36.48 -19.31 1.59
C ALA A 4 35.14 -19.53 0.87
N ALA A 5 34.75 -18.59 0.01
CA ALA A 5 33.54 -18.67 -0.79
C ALA A 5 33.59 -19.94 -1.66
N ASN A 6 32.59 -20.81 -1.49
CA ASN A 6 32.48 -22.04 -2.26
C ASN A 6 31.98 -21.68 -3.67
N PRO A 7 32.74 -21.98 -4.75
CA PRO A 7 32.39 -21.58 -6.11
C PRO A 7 31.15 -22.28 -6.70
N ASP A 8 30.62 -23.31 -6.01
CA ASP A 8 29.37 -24.03 -6.36
C ASP A 8 28.10 -23.41 -5.74
N THR A 9 28.19 -22.21 -5.16
CA THR A 9 27.00 -21.55 -4.59
C THR A 9 26.19 -20.87 -5.70
N ALA A 10 24.90 -21.25 -5.79
CA ALA A 10 23.94 -20.62 -6.70
C ALA A 10 23.99 -19.08 -6.56
N PRO A 11 23.92 -18.34 -7.69
CA PRO A 11 24.04 -16.88 -7.65
C PRO A 11 22.92 -16.26 -6.83
N VAL A 12 23.23 -15.16 -6.14
CA VAL A 12 22.24 -14.36 -5.43
C VAL A 12 21.57 -13.41 -6.42
N VAL A 13 20.25 -13.47 -6.57
CA VAL A 13 19.50 -12.57 -7.44
C VAL A 13 18.94 -11.42 -6.61
N LEU A 14 19.39 -10.20 -6.89
CA LEU A 14 18.88 -8.97 -6.27
C LEU A 14 17.87 -8.33 -7.22
N CYS A 15 16.67 -8.10 -6.71
CA CYS A 15 15.56 -7.56 -7.49
C CYS A 15 15.27 -6.11 -7.09
N ALA A 16 14.85 -5.30 -8.07
CA ALA A 16 14.41 -3.93 -7.83
C ALA A 16 13.14 -3.83 -6.96
N SER A 17 12.30 -4.87 -6.92
CA SER A 17 11.06 -4.89 -6.13
C SER A 17 10.83 -6.21 -5.39
N ALA A 18 10.07 -6.13 -4.30
CA ALA A 18 9.64 -7.31 -3.53
C ALA A 18 8.80 -8.29 -4.35
N ARG A 19 7.97 -7.74 -5.24
CA ARG A 19 7.11 -8.54 -6.11
C ARG A 19 7.89 -9.27 -7.18
N LEU A 20 8.86 -8.62 -7.82
CA LEU A 20 9.76 -9.29 -8.77
C LEU A 20 10.54 -10.42 -8.09
N ALA A 21 11.07 -10.18 -6.88
CA ALA A 21 11.75 -11.20 -6.11
C ALA A 21 10.84 -12.40 -5.80
N GLN A 22 9.59 -12.15 -5.40
CA GLN A 22 8.62 -13.22 -5.14
C GLN A 22 8.27 -13.99 -6.42
N GLY A 23 8.01 -13.29 -7.52
CA GLY A 23 7.67 -13.92 -8.79
C GLY A 23 8.81 -14.79 -9.32
N ILE A 24 10.06 -14.32 -9.25
CA ILE A 24 11.24 -15.11 -9.68
C ILE A 24 11.40 -16.35 -8.80
N ARG A 25 11.20 -16.24 -7.48
CA ARG A 25 11.23 -17.42 -6.59
C ARG A 25 10.17 -18.44 -6.97
N GLN A 26 8.95 -18.00 -7.24
CA GLN A 26 7.85 -18.89 -7.63
C GLN A 26 8.14 -19.57 -8.98
N TRP A 27 8.60 -18.81 -9.97
CA TRP A 27 8.98 -19.32 -11.28
C TRP A 27 10.11 -20.37 -11.21
N LEU A 28 11.17 -20.10 -10.44
CA LEU A 28 12.26 -21.07 -10.22
C LEU A 28 11.76 -22.35 -9.54
N GLN A 29 10.91 -22.22 -8.51
CA GLN A 29 10.34 -23.37 -7.81
C GLN A 29 9.51 -24.25 -8.75
N GLN A 30 8.70 -23.65 -9.63
CA GLN A 30 7.94 -24.41 -10.63
C GLN A 30 8.85 -25.12 -11.63
N SER A 31 9.91 -24.46 -12.06
CA SER A 31 10.90 -25.04 -12.98
C SER A 31 11.55 -26.29 -12.36
N TYR A 32 11.90 -26.25 -11.06
CA TYR A 32 12.45 -27.42 -10.36
C TYR A 32 11.43 -28.56 -10.22
N GLN A 33 10.16 -28.24 -9.95
CA GLN A 33 9.09 -29.23 -9.91
C GLN A 33 8.87 -29.90 -11.27
N GLN A 34 8.87 -29.13 -12.36
CA GLN A 34 8.74 -29.65 -13.72
C GLN A 34 9.93 -30.53 -14.13
N GLN A 35 11.12 -30.24 -13.61
CA GLN A 35 12.32 -31.08 -13.77
C GLN A 35 12.30 -32.34 -12.88
N GLY A 36 11.24 -32.56 -12.11
CA GLY A 36 11.06 -33.75 -11.28
C GLY A 36 11.87 -33.74 -9.98
N GLN A 37 12.43 -32.59 -9.57
CA GLN A 37 13.11 -32.50 -8.28
C GLN A 37 12.07 -32.50 -7.15
N SER A 38 12.26 -33.34 -6.14
CA SER A 38 11.39 -33.39 -4.95
C SER A 38 11.90 -32.53 -3.79
N GLN A 39 13.18 -32.14 -3.84
CA GLN A 39 13.85 -31.30 -2.86
C GLN A 39 14.87 -30.44 -3.60
N TRP A 40 14.87 -29.13 -3.33
CA TRP A 40 15.85 -28.19 -3.87
C TRP A 40 16.22 -27.19 -2.78
N GLN A 41 17.41 -26.60 -2.90
CA GLN A 41 17.80 -25.48 -2.04
C GLN A 41 16.96 -24.25 -2.40
N ALA A 42 16.47 -23.53 -1.39
CA ALA A 42 15.68 -22.32 -1.62
C ALA A 42 16.50 -21.29 -2.43
N PRO A 43 15.96 -20.81 -3.58
CA PRO A 43 16.69 -19.89 -4.44
C PRO A 43 16.96 -18.58 -3.69
N GLN A 44 18.20 -18.10 -3.76
CA GLN A 44 18.67 -16.91 -3.05
C GLN A 44 18.27 -15.64 -3.82
N VAL A 45 16.97 -15.35 -3.83
CA VAL A 45 16.40 -14.20 -4.54
C VAL A 45 15.84 -13.22 -3.50
N PHE A 46 16.33 -11.98 -3.51
CA PHE A 46 15.99 -10.99 -2.49
C PHE A 46 15.69 -9.63 -3.13
N PRO A 47 14.79 -8.84 -2.53
CA PRO A 47 14.74 -7.41 -2.79
C PRO A 47 16.06 -6.78 -2.35
N LEU A 48 16.58 -5.82 -3.12
CA LEU A 48 17.89 -5.22 -2.85
C LEU A 48 18.01 -4.71 -1.40
N GLN A 49 17.00 -3.98 -0.93
CA GLN A 49 17.00 -3.40 0.42
C GLN A 49 17.01 -4.46 1.52
N ASP A 50 16.24 -5.54 1.36
CA ASP A 50 16.18 -6.62 2.36
C ASP A 50 17.52 -7.34 2.47
N TRP A 51 18.19 -7.54 1.33
CA TRP A 51 19.52 -8.13 1.31
C TRP A 51 20.55 -7.25 2.04
N LEU A 52 20.54 -5.93 1.78
CA LEU A 52 21.42 -4.98 2.49
C LEU A 52 21.14 -4.97 4.00
N ASN A 53 19.87 -4.93 4.40
CA ASN A 53 19.48 -4.98 5.80
C ASN A 53 20.01 -6.26 6.48
N GLN A 54 19.84 -7.43 5.86
CA GLN A 54 20.34 -8.70 6.39
C GLN A 54 21.87 -8.71 6.53
N ARG A 55 22.61 -8.15 5.56
CA ARG A 55 24.08 -8.10 5.62
C ARG A 55 24.57 -7.22 6.78
N LEU A 56 23.94 -6.06 6.98
CA LEU A 56 24.33 -5.16 8.07
C LEU A 56 23.86 -5.62 9.43
N GLU A 57 22.66 -6.20 9.54
CA GLU A 57 22.20 -6.80 10.78
C GLU A 57 23.18 -7.89 11.24
N TYR A 58 23.63 -8.74 10.31
CA TYR A 58 24.69 -9.71 10.58
C TYR A 58 25.99 -9.04 11.05
N ALA A 59 26.41 -7.95 10.41
CA ALA A 59 27.63 -7.20 10.76
C ALA A 59 27.55 -6.59 12.16
N ILE A 60 26.40 -6.01 12.52
CA ILE A 60 26.14 -5.44 13.86
C ILE A 60 26.15 -6.54 14.91
N LEU A 61 25.46 -7.67 14.67
CA LEU A 61 25.43 -8.81 15.60
C LEU A 61 26.80 -9.44 15.80
N CYS A 62 27.66 -9.41 14.78
CA CYS A 62 29.04 -9.87 14.84
C CYS A 62 30.01 -8.83 15.45
N GLY A 63 29.52 -7.64 15.84
CA GLY A 63 30.32 -6.56 16.42
C GLY A 63 31.30 -5.92 15.44
N GLN A 64 31.09 -6.09 14.13
CA GLN A 64 31.91 -5.46 13.09
C GLN A 64 31.56 -3.99 12.91
N ILE A 65 30.29 -3.64 13.12
CA ILE A 65 29.77 -2.27 13.15
C ILE A 65 29.44 -1.93 14.61
N ASP A 66 29.97 -0.81 15.08
CA ASP A 66 29.66 -0.31 16.42
C ASP A 66 28.21 0.20 16.47
N ILE A 67 27.41 -0.41 17.35
CA ILE A 67 26.00 -0.04 17.53
C ILE A 67 25.84 1.41 18.00
N ALA A 68 26.85 1.98 18.66
CA ALA A 68 26.83 3.37 19.10
C ALA A 68 26.97 4.37 17.93
N GLN A 69 27.49 3.92 16.79
CA GLN A 69 27.64 4.74 15.57
C GLN A 69 26.53 4.49 14.55
N ALA A 70 25.72 3.43 14.75
CA ALA A 70 24.60 3.11 13.90
C ALA A 70 23.40 4.05 14.18
N PRO A 71 22.65 4.47 13.15
CA PRO A 71 21.36 5.10 13.33
C PRO A 71 20.44 4.21 14.18
N LEU A 72 19.61 4.80 15.04
CA LEU A 72 18.65 4.07 15.87
C LEU A 72 17.60 3.33 15.03
N GLY A 73 17.35 3.80 13.81
CA GLY A 73 16.48 3.12 12.86
C GLY A 73 16.28 3.92 11.56
N MET A 74 15.62 3.27 10.61
CA MET A 74 15.13 3.87 9.39
C MET A 74 13.68 4.33 9.59
N LEU A 75 13.36 5.55 9.17
CA LEU A 75 11.99 6.06 9.16
C LEU A 75 11.12 5.24 8.20
N SER A 76 9.90 4.89 8.63
CA SER A 76 8.87 4.49 7.69
C SER A 76 8.47 5.68 6.81
N SER A 77 7.90 5.42 5.63
CA SER A 77 7.36 6.47 4.75
C SER A 77 6.38 7.41 5.46
N THR A 78 5.62 6.87 6.41
CA THR A 78 4.62 7.60 7.19
C THR A 78 5.24 8.46 8.29
N GLN A 79 6.31 7.98 8.93
CA GLN A 79 7.09 8.78 9.88
C GLN A 79 7.85 9.89 9.15
N GLU A 80 8.41 9.59 7.98
CA GLU A 80 9.08 10.58 7.13
C GLU A 80 8.10 11.69 6.71
N ALA A 81 6.93 11.33 6.19
CA ALA A 81 5.88 12.31 5.83
C ALA A 81 5.50 13.20 7.02
N LEU A 82 5.33 12.60 8.20
CA LEU A 82 5.01 13.35 9.41
C LEU A 82 6.12 14.35 9.79
N LEU A 83 7.38 13.94 9.72
CA LEU A 83 8.51 14.83 10.01
C LEU A 83 8.62 15.97 9.00
N TRP A 84 8.33 15.70 7.73
CA TRP A 84 8.25 16.74 6.71
C TRP A 84 7.10 17.71 6.98
N GLU A 85 5.92 17.23 7.32
CA GLU A 85 4.79 18.08 7.72
C GLU A 85 5.18 18.96 8.93
N GLN A 86 5.85 18.42 9.94
CA GLN A 86 6.33 19.18 11.10
C GLN A 86 7.39 20.22 10.72
N ALA A 87 8.33 19.87 9.85
CA ALA A 87 9.36 20.78 9.36
C ALA A 87 8.74 21.95 8.57
N ILE A 88 7.83 21.65 7.66
CA ILE A 88 7.09 22.63 6.85
C ILE A 88 6.26 23.53 7.76
N GLN A 89 5.47 22.96 8.68
CA GLN A 89 4.68 23.72 9.63
C GLN A 89 5.54 24.64 10.50
N HIS A 90 6.73 24.19 10.93
CA HIS A 90 7.66 25.00 11.70
C HIS A 90 8.15 26.23 10.92
N CYS A 91 8.57 26.04 9.67
CA CYS A 91 9.03 27.12 8.81
C CYS A 91 7.88 28.06 8.40
N LEU A 92 6.68 27.53 8.19
CA LEU A 92 5.52 28.32 7.77
C LEU A 92 4.87 29.12 8.91
N ARG A 93 5.20 28.89 10.20
CA ARG A 93 4.57 29.62 11.35
C ARG A 93 4.59 31.15 11.23
N GLN A 94 5.50 31.70 10.44
CA GLN A 94 5.66 33.14 10.23
C GLN A 94 4.87 33.68 9.02
N HIS A 95 4.28 32.81 8.20
CA HIS A 95 3.52 33.19 7.03
C HIS A 95 2.03 33.38 7.39
N ALA A 96 1.44 34.49 6.95
CA ALA A 96 0.02 34.78 7.21
C ALA A 96 -0.97 33.85 6.48
N ALA A 97 -0.48 32.95 5.62
CA ALA A 97 -1.26 32.10 4.73
C ALA A 97 -1.15 30.59 5.05
N ILE A 98 -0.71 30.21 6.26
CA ILE A 98 -0.53 28.80 6.69
C ILE A 98 -1.77 27.94 6.39
N ASP A 99 -2.96 28.47 6.64
CA ASP A 99 -4.23 27.74 6.50
C ASP A 99 -4.65 27.50 5.04
N LEU A 100 -3.98 28.12 4.06
CA LEU A 100 -4.24 27.92 2.63
C LEU A 100 -3.36 26.82 2.01
N PHE A 101 -2.30 26.39 2.70
CA PHE A 101 -1.37 25.40 2.17
C PHE A 101 -1.82 23.97 2.49
N ASN A 102 -1.86 23.13 1.45
CA ASN A 102 -1.97 21.68 1.64
C ASN A 102 -0.63 21.12 2.14
N THR A 103 -0.44 21.08 3.46
CA THR A 103 0.79 20.62 4.10
C THR A 103 1.17 19.19 3.70
N ASN A 104 0.17 18.32 3.48
CA ASN A 104 0.40 16.93 3.11
C ASN A 104 0.96 16.82 1.69
N GLY A 105 0.38 17.60 0.75
CA GLY A 105 0.88 17.69 -0.62
C GLY A 105 2.31 18.25 -0.69
N LEU A 106 2.59 19.29 0.09
CA LEU A 106 3.94 19.86 0.20
C LEU A 106 4.94 18.88 0.81
N ALA A 107 4.55 18.12 1.84
CA ALA A 107 5.38 17.10 2.45
C ALA A 107 5.72 16.00 1.45
N SER A 108 4.74 15.50 0.69
CA SER A 108 4.97 14.50 -0.37
C SER A 108 5.95 15.02 -1.42
N ALA A 109 5.75 16.24 -1.93
CA ALA A 109 6.65 16.84 -2.92
C ALA A 109 8.07 17.05 -2.36
N ALA A 110 8.20 17.45 -1.10
CA ALA A 110 9.48 17.64 -0.43
C ALA A 110 10.22 16.30 -0.20
N MET A 111 9.50 15.24 0.17
CA MET A 111 10.06 13.88 0.27
C MET A 111 10.64 13.43 -1.07
N GLU A 112 9.87 13.57 -2.16
CA GLU A 112 10.32 13.19 -3.50
C GLU A 112 11.52 14.01 -3.97
N ALA A 113 11.50 15.33 -3.76
CA ALA A 113 12.61 16.20 -4.09
C ALA A 113 13.88 15.83 -3.30
N ASN A 114 13.76 15.56 -1.99
CA ASN A 114 14.89 15.14 -1.16
C ASN A 114 15.45 13.78 -1.62
N ARG A 115 14.57 12.83 -1.94
CA ARG A 115 14.95 11.54 -2.54
C ARG A 115 15.74 11.76 -3.82
N TYR A 116 15.23 12.56 -4.77
CA TYR A 116 15.93 12.80 -6.03
C TYR A 116 17.29 13.46 -5.86
N LEU A 117 17.40 14.46 -4.97
CA LEU A 117 18.68 15.11 -4.70
C LEU A 117 19.77 14.12 -4.27
N ILE A 118 19.39 13.13 -3.45
CA ILE A 118 20.34 12.17 -2.87
C ILE A 118 20.56 10.98 -3.80
N GLU A 119 19.50 10.34 -4.31
CA GLU A 119 19.59 9.17 -5.20
C GLU A 119 20.36 9.48 -6.49
N TRP A 120 20.14 10.67 -7.06
CA TRP A 120 20.76 11.11 -8.31
C TRP A 120 21.99 11.98 -8.11
N ASN A 121 22.42 12.20 -6.85
CA ASN A 121 23.56 13.04 -6.50
C ASN A 121 23.50 14.43 -7.17
N ILE A 122 22.32 15.06 -7.14
CA ILE A 122 22.08 16.34 -7.83
C ILE A 122 22.74 17.46 -7.02
N SER A 123 23.67 18.17 -7.67
CA SER A 123 24.27 19.37 -7.12
C SER A 123 23.45 20.61 -7.53
N LEU A 124 23.02 21.40 -6.56
CA LEU A 124 22.27 22.63 -6.80
C LEU A 124 23.22 23.83 -6.81
N ASP A 125 23.13 24.66 -7.85
CA ASP A 125 23.80 25.96 -7.89
C ASP A 125 22.97 27.02 -7.14
N MET A 126 23.40 27.35 -5.93
CA MET A 126 22.71 28.30 -5.05
C MET A 126 22.60 29.72 -5.62
N ALA A 127 23.37 30.07 -6.65
CA ALA A 127 23.27 31.39 -7.29
C ALA A 127 22.02 31.51 -8.20
N THR A 128 21.48 30.40 -8.70
CA THR A 128 20.42 30.37 -9.72
C THR A 128 19.10 29.75 -9.23
N VAL A 129 19.03 29.30 -7.97
CA VAL A 129 17.84 28.66 -7.42
C VAL A 129 16.63 29.61 -7.30
N SER A 130 15.47 29.09 -7.64
CA SER A 130 14.17 29.75 -7.47
C SER A 130 13.83 29.96 -5.99
N GLU A 131 12.81 30.77 -5.70
CA GLU A 131 12.34 31.00 -4.33
C GLU A 131 11.79 29.71 -3.70
N GLU A 132 11.07 28.90 -4.47
CA GLU A 132 10.53 27.61 -4.05
C GLU A 132 11.64 26.64 -3.65
N THR A 133 12.73 26.62 -4.41
CA THR A 133 13.90 25.77 -4.10
C THR A 133 14.56 26.21 -2.80
N ARG A 134 14.65 27.52 -2.54
CA ARG A 134 15.19 28.04 -1.27
C ARG A 134 14.30 27.66 -0.09
N GLN A 135 12.97 27.76 -0.24
CA GLN A 135 12.02 27.32 0.79
C GLN A 135 12.15 25.83 1.07
N PHE A 136 12.21 25.00 0.03
CA PHE A 136 12.43 23.56 0.15
C PHE A 136 13.75 23.25 0.90
N LEU A 137 14.84 23.95 0.60
CA LEU A 137 16.12 23.75 1.30
C LEU A 137 16.05 24.12 2.79
N GLN A 138 15.27 25.15 3.16
CA GLN A 138 15.01 25.48 4.56
C GLN A 138 14.21 24.37 5.26
N TRP A 139 13.16 23.86 4.61
CA TRP A 139 12.38 22.73 5.14
C TRP A 139 13.26 21.50 5.32
N ARG A 140 14.13 21.22 4.34
CA ARG A 140 15.09 20.11 4.38
C ARG A 140 16.06 20.22 5.55
N GLN A 141 16.58 21.42 5.83
CA GLN A 141 17.47 21.65 6.97
C GLN A 141 16.75 21.38 8.30
N GLN A 142 15.50 21.85 8.42
CA GLN A 142 14.69 21.59 9.60
C GLN A 142 14.37 20.09 9.74
N PHE A 143 14.00 19.42 8.66
CA PHE A 143 13.76 17.97 8.61
C PHE A 143 15.00 17.19 9.08
N GLN A 144 16.19 17.49 8.55
CA GLN A 144 17.44 16.85 8.96
C GLN A 144 17.75 17.07 10.45
N THR A 145 17.34 18.21 11.00
CA THR A 145 17.50 18.51 12.44
C THR A 145 16.59 17.62 13.28
N LEU A 146 15.34 17.41 12.86
CA LEU A 146 14.40 16.48 13.51
C LEU A 146 14.90 15.02 13.43
N CYS A 147 15.44 14.60 12.28
CA CYS A 147 16.05 13.27 12.12
C CYS A 147 17.25 13.09 13.08
N LYS A 148 18.12 14.10 13.22
CA LYS A 148 19.26 14.05 14.16
C LYS A 148 18.81 13.96 15.61
N GLN A 149 17.76 14.68 16.00
CA GLN A 149 17.22 14.65 17.37
C GLN A 149 16.61 13.29 17.73
N SER A 150 15.97 12.63 16.77
CA SER A 150 15.40 11.29 16.94
C SER A 150 16.41 10.16 16.74
N GLY A 151 17.63 10.46 16.27
CA GLY A 151 18.65 9.45 15.93
C GLY A 151 18.26 8.54 14.75
N THR A 152 17.28 8.94 13.94
CA THR A 152 16.76 8.17 12.81
C THR A 152 17.16 8.80 11.48
N LEU A 153 17.10 8.01 10.41
CA LEU A 153 17.35 8.48 9.05
C LEU A 153 16.18 8.14 8.13
N GLU A 154 15.91 9.00 7.15
CA GLU A 154 15.02 8.66 6.06
C GLU A 154 15.60 7.54 5.19
N SER A 155 14.76 6.84 4.44
CA SER A 155 15.16 5.64 3.68
C SER A 155 16.38 5.89 2.79
N VAL A 156 16.40 7.00 2.05
CA VAL A 156 17.50 7.31 1.11
C VAL A 156 18.84 7.59 1.83
N ARG A 157 18.84 8.31 2.96
CA ARG A 157 20.07 8.57 3.74
C ARG A 157 20.51 7.35 4.53
N TYR A 158 19.55 6.54 4.98
CA TYR A 158 19.84 5.26 5.59
C TYR A 158 20.58 4.37 4.60
N GLN A 159 20.09 4.24 3.37
CA GLN A 159 20.76 3.51 2.30
C GLN A 159 22.17 4.02 1.99
N THR A 160 22.40 5.33 1.94
CA THR A 160 23.76 5.88 1.80
C THR A 160 24.68 5.43 2.94
N TRP A 161 24.21 5.53 4.19
CA TRP A 161 24.94 5.03 5.35
C TRP A 161 25.24 3.52 5.22
N GLN A 162 24.28 2.72 4.73
CA GLN A 162 24.48 1.28 4.50
C GLN A 162 25.62 1.00 3.51
N LEU A 163 25.69 1.76 2.42
CA LEU A 163 26.78 1.64 1.43
C LEU A 163 28.13 2.03 2.03
N GLU A 164 28.17 3.09 2.85
CA GLU A 164 29.39 3.48 3.55
C GLU A 164 29.89 2.36 4.46
N GLN A 165 29.01 1.74 5.26
CA GLN A 165 29.37 0.61 6.12
C GLN A 165 29.84 -0.60 5.32
N LEU A 166 29.17 -0.91 4.20
CA LEU A 166 29.57 -1.99 3.29
C LEU A 166 30.97 -1.78 2.71
N SER A 167 31.37 -0.54 2.46
CA SER A 167 32.70 -0.19 1.95
C SER A 167 33.80 -0.23 3.02
N GLN A 168 33.47 0.09 4.27
CA GLN A 168 34.43 0.20 5.37
C GLN A 168 34.71 -1.15 6.05
N HIS A 169 33.75 -2.07 6.01
CA HIS A 169 33.83 -3.36 6.70
C HIS A 169 33.91 -4.52 5.72
N ALA A 170 34.81 -5.47 5.98
CA ALA A 170 34.93 -6.71 5.21
C ALA A 170 33.79 -7.68 5.57
N LEU A 171 32.61 -7.44 5.01
CA LEU A 171 31.42 -8.28 5.20
C LEU A 171 31.50 -9.56 4.36
N PRO A 172 30.90 -10.68 4.79
CA PRO A 172 30.83 -11.88 3.97
C PRO A 172 29.89 -11.66 2.79
N LEU A 173 30.48 -11.56 1.60
CA LEU A 173 29.80 -11.35 0.32
C LEU A 173 29.75 -12.64 -0.53
N PRO A 174 28.67 -12.86 -1.30
CA PRO A 174 28.62 -13.96 -2.27
C PRO A 174 29.59 -13.72 -3.43
N ALA A 175 30.03 -14.79 -4.09
CA ALA A 175 30.92 -14.67 -5.25
C ALA A 175 30.22 -14.07 -6.48
N ASN A 176 28.94 -14.40 -6.68
CA ASN A 176 28.16 -14.03 -7.87
C ASN A 176 26.82 -13.40 -7.47
N ILE A 177 26.52 -12.23 -8.05
CA ILE A 177 25.25 -11.52 -7.90
C ILE A 177 24.64 -11.25 -9.28
N GLN A 178 23.33 -11.46 -9.40
CA GLN A 178 22.55 -11.11 -10.58
C GLN A 178 21.56 -9.99 -10.25
N LEU A 179 21.51 -8.95 -11.07
CA LEU A 179 20.55 -7.85 -10.92
C LEU A 179 19.33 -8.06 -11.82
N ALA A 180 18.13 -8.03 -11.23
CA ALA A 180 16.85 -8.20 -11.93
C ALA A 180 15.96 -6.96 -11.81
N GLY A 181 15.44 -6.47 -12.94
CA GLY A 181 14.46 -5.38 -13.00
C GLY A 181 15.05 -3.98 -12.74
N PHE A 182 16.35 -3.78 -12.98
CA PHE A 182 16.99 -2.46 -12.90
C PHE A 182 17.14 -1.86 -14.30
N ASP A 183 16.05 -1.31 -14.85
CA ASP A 183 16.03 -0.73 -16.20
C ASP A 183 16.93 0.51 -16.33
N ARG A 184 17.03 1.28 -15.24
CA ARG A 184 17.94 2.42 -15.12
C ARG A 184 18.77 2.26 -13.84
N ILE A 185 20.08 2.28 -14.00
CA ILE A 185 21.01 2.29 -12.88
C ILE A 185 21.20 3.73 -12.43
N ASN A 186 20.63 4.06 -11.27
CA ASN A 186 20.87 5.36 -10.63
C ASN A 186 22.28 5.39 -9.98
N PRO A 187 22.82 6.58 -9.66
CA PRO A 187 24.14 6.71 -9.02
C PRO A 187 24.30 5.90 -7.73
N HIS A 188 23.22 5.74 -6.95
CA HIS A 188 23.23 4.96 -5.71
C HIS A 188 23.48 3.47 -5.96
N VAL A 189 22.72 2.87 -6.89
CA VAL A 189 22.91 1.48 -7.34
C VAL A 189 24.28 1.32 -8.02
N GLN A 190 24.73 2.30 -8.79
CA GLN A 190 26.07 2.28 -9.39
C GLN A 190 27.18 2.27 -8.33
N THR A 191 27.00 3.01 -7.23
CA THR A 191 27.93 3.01 -6.09
C THR A 191 27.98 1.63 -5.44
N LEU A 192 26.82 1.01 -5.19
CA LEU A 192 26.73 -0.36 -4.70
C LEU A 192 27.47 -1.35 -5.61
N ILE A 193 27.20 -1.31 -6.93
CA ILE A 193 27.85 -2.15 -7.94
C ILE A 193 29.37 -2.01 -7.85
N THR A 194 29.86 -0.77 -7.74
CA THR A 194 31.29 -0.48 -7.66
C THR A 194 31.91 -1.04 -6.37
N ILE A 195 31.25 -0.87 -5.23
CA ILE A 195 31.70 -1.42 -3.93
C ILE A 195 31.81 -2.95 -4.02
N LEU A 196 30.77 -3.61 -4.52
CA LEU A 196 30.74 -5.08 -4.64
C LEU A 196 31.79 -5.61 -5.61
N GLN A 197 31.98 -4.96 -6.76
CA GLN A 197 33.02 -5.33 -7.73
C GLN A 197 34.43 -5.15 -7.14
N SER A 198 34.66 -4.09 -6.36
CA SER A 198 35.95 -3.86 -5.69
C SER A 198 36.26 -4.92 -4.63
N ALA A 199 35.23 -5.53 -4.05
CA ALA A 199 35.35 -6.67 -3.13
C ALA A 199 35.46 -8.03 -3.84
N GLY A 200 35.53 -8.06 -5.18
CA GLY A 200 35.71 -9.27 -5.98
C GLY A 200 34.43 -10.01 -6.36
N VAL A 201 33.26 -9.40 -6.16
CA VAL A 201 31.97 -9.99 -6.54
C VAL A 201 31.71 -9.81 -8.04
N GLN A 202 31.37 -10.89 -8.74
CA GLN A 202 30.92 -10.82 -10.13
C GLN A 202 29.46 -10.39 -10.20
N ILE A 203 29.19 -9.32 -10.95
CA ILE A 203 27.83 -8.78 -11.12
C ILE A 203 27.42 -8.97 -12.57
N THR A 204 26.28 -9.64 -12.76
CA THR A 204 25.66 -9.86 -14.07
C THR A 204 24.19 -9.45 -14.04
N THR A 205 23.55 -9.34 -15.20
CA THR A 205 22.12 -9.09 -15.29
C THR A 205 21.36 -10.42 -15.30
N PHE A 206 20.28 -10.51 -14.51
CA PHE A 206 19.33 -11.60 -14.63
C PHE A 206 18.42 -11.31 -15.83
N ASP A 207 18.56 -12.11 -16.88
CA ASP A 207 17.76 -11.98 -18.09
C ASP A 207 17.07 -13.32 -18.38
N ASN A 208 15.74 -13.29 -18.33
CA ASN A 208 14.87 -14.39 -18.72
C ASN A 208 13.93 -13.98 -19.88
N SER A 209 14.31 -12.94 -20.63
CA SER A 209 13.54 -12.46 -21.76
C SER A 209 13.50 -13.51 -22.88
N VAL A 210 12.35 -13.56 -23.56
CA VAL A 210 12.13 -14.39 -24.74
C VAL A 210 11.88 -13.44 -25.91
N PRO A 211 12.60 -13.58 -27.04
CA PRO A 211 12.40 -12.70 -28.18
C PRO A 211 10.98 -12.85 -28.74
N ALA A 212 10.34 -11.71 -29.03
CA ALA A 212 9.02 -11.71 -29.64
C ALA A 212 9.08 -12.34 -31.04
N GLN A 213 8.28 -13.38 -31.26
CA GLN A 213 8.21 -14.04 -32.56
C GLN A 213 7.39 -13.24 -33.58
N GLN A 214 6.38 -12.51 -33.12
CA GLN A 214 5.50 -11.67 -33.95
C GLN A 214 5.09 -10.42 -33.19
N THR A 215 4.98 -9.30 -33.91
CA THR A 215 4.48 -8.03 -33.37
C THR A 215 3.39 -7.51 -34.29
N GLN A 216 2.26 -7.14 -33.72
CA GLN A 216 1.13 -6.57 -34.45
C GLN A 216 0.75 -5.23 -33.84
N ARG A 217 0.25 -4.32 -34.68
CA ARG A 217 -0.29 -3.03 -34.26
C ARG A 217 -1.75 -2.96 -34.66
N MET A 218 -2.59 -2.58 -33.71
CA MET A 218 -4.03 -2.42 -33.89
C MET A 218 -4.43 -0.98 -33.55
N THR A 219 -5.55 -0.53 -34.12
CA THR A 219 -6.10 0.81 -33.88
C THR A 219 -7.56 0.69 -33.50
N PHE A 220 -7.97 1.41 -32.46
CA PHE A 220 -9.33 1.42 -31.94
C PHE A 220 -9.87 2.85 -31.93
N ALA A 221 -11.20 2.99 -32.01
CA ALA A 221 -11.85 4.30 -31.99
C ALA A 221 -11.87 4.89 -30.57
N GLU A 222 -12.15 4.03 -29.58
CA GLU A 222 -12.23 4.42 -28.16
C GLU A 222 -11.39 3.50 -27.27
N ALA A 223 -10.97 4.00 -26.10
CA ALA A 223 -10.21 3.23 -25.12
C ALA A 223 -10.96 1.98 -24.61
N MET A 224 -12.29 2.06 -24.51
CA MET A 224 -13.12 0.92 -24.13
C MET A 224 -13.11 -0.20 -25.17
N ASP A 225 -13.04 0.14 -26.46
CA ASP A 225 -12.94 -0.85 -27.55
C ASP A 225 -11.60 -1.57 -27.50
N GLU A 226 -10.52 -0.85 -27.19
CA GLU A 226 -9.20 -1.43 -26.96
C GLU A 226 -9.22 -2.39 -25.76
N MET A 227 -9.84 -2.01 -24.63
CA MET A 227 -9.98 -2.88 -23.44
C MET A 227 -10.70 -4.18 -23.79
N ARG A 228 -11.85 -4.09 -24.49
CA ARG A 228 -12.61 -5.27 -24.91
C ARG A 228 -11.80 -6.16 -25.85
N ALA A 229 -11.07 -5.55 -26.80
CA ALA A 229 -10.21 -6.28 -27.72
C ALA A 229 -9.06 -6.99 -27.01
N ALA A 230 -8.43 -6.34 -26.01
CA ALA A 230 -7.36 -6.94 -25.21
C ALA A 230 -7.87 -8.14 -24.40
N VAL A 231 -9.03 -8.02 -23.76
CA VAL A 231 -9.67 -9.14 -23.03
C VAL A 231 -10.05 -10.27 -23.97
N HIS A 232 -10.63 -9.96 -25.13
CA HIS A 232 -10.97 -10.96 -26.14
C HIS A 232 -9.72 -11.65 -26.72
N TRP A 233 -8.64 -10.91 -26.95
CA TRP A 233 -7.36 -11.49 -27.35
C TRP A 233 -6.85 -12.48 -26.31
N ALA A 234 -6.87 -12.11 -25.02
CA ALA A 234 -6.45 -13.01 -23.94
C ALA A 234 -7.31 -14.28 -23.91
N GLN A 235 -8.61 -14.15 -24.16
CA GLN A 235 -9.54 -15.29 -24.25
C GLN A 235 -9.15 -16.23 -25.41
N GLN A 236 -8.83 -15.69 -26.59
CA GLN A 236 -8.40 -16.48 -27.73
C GLN A 236 -7.08 -17.21 -27.46
N GLN A 237 -6.11 -16.54 -26.84
CA GLN A 237 -4.82 -17.15 -26.49
C GLN A 237 -4.98 -18.31 -25.50
N LEU A 238 -5.78 -18.13 -24.44
CA LEU A 238 -6.03 -19.19 -23.46
C LEU A 238 -6.89 -20.34 -24.01
N ALA A 239 -7.73 -20.07 -25.02
CA ALA A 239 -8.45 -21.12 -25.72
C ALA A 239 -7.53 -21.99 -26.58
N ALA A 240 -6.46 -21.42 -27.15
CA ALA A 240 -5.45 -22.14 -27.91
C ALA A 240 -4.47 -22.90 -27.00
N ASP A 241 -4.02 -22.27 -25.92
CA ASP A 241 -3.18 -22.88 -24.89
C ASP A 241 -3.66 -22.48 -23.48
N PRO A 242 -4.34 -23.38 -22.75
CA PRO A 242 -4.80 -23.12 -21.39
C PRO A 242 -3.69 -22.87 -20.36
N GLN A 243 -2.43 -23.18 -20.67
CA GLN A 243 -1.28 -22.94 -19.79
C GLN A 243 -0.53 -21.65 -20.12
N ALA A 244 -0.92 -20.95 -21.19
CA ALA A 244 -0.24 -19.73 -21.61
C ALA A 244 -0.19 -18.66 -20.50
N LYS A 245 0.94 -17.97 -20.42
CA LYS A 245 1.23 -16.84 -19.54
C LYS A 245 1.17 -15.54 -20.34
N LEU A 246 0.14 -14.76 -20.07
CA LEU A 246 -0.18 -13.54 -20.81
C LEU A 246 -0.02 -12.32 -19.92
N ALA A 247 0.37 -11.19 -20.52
CA ALA A 247 0.35 -9.90 -19.85
C ALA A 247 -0.51 -8.87 -20.59
N LEU A 248 -1.29 -8.11 -19.82
CA LEU A 248 -1.97 -6.91 -20.28
C LEU A 248 -1.27 -5.71 -19.64
N VAL A 249 -0.54 -4.93 -20.43
CA VAL A 249 0.20 -3.75 -19.97
C VAL A 249 -0.67 -2.52 -20.15
N VAL A 250 -0.95 -1.83 -19.05
CA VAL A 250 -1.92 -0.74 -18.95
C VAL A 250 -1.24 0.52 -18.40
N PRO A 251 -1.23 1.64 -19.14
CA PRO A 251 -0.57 2.87 -18.72
C PRO A 251 -1.07 3.47 -17.41
N ASP A 252 -2.39 3.63 -17.28
CA ASP A 252 -3.04 4.17 -16.08
C ASP A 252 -3.85 3.06 -15.41
N LEU A 253 -3.12 2.08 -14.87
CA LEU A 253 -3.74 0.89 -14.30
C LEU A 253 -4.67 1.23 -13.13
N ASP A 254 -4.35 2.22 -12.29
CA ASP A 254 -5.18 2.56 -11.12
C ASP A 254 -6.59 3.01 -11.52
N SER A 255 -6.71 3.87 -12.55
CA SER A 255 -8.01 4.34 -13.02
C SER A 255 -8.78 3.28 -13.82
N GLN A 256 -8.06 2.43 -14.57
CA GLN A 256 -8.68 1.44 -15.47
C GLN A 256 -8.93 0.08 -14.79
N ARG A 257 -8.36 -0.15 -13.59
CA ARG A 257 -8.42 -1.44 -12.88
C ARG A 257 -9.83 -1.96 -12.70
N GLU A 258 -10.77 -1.14 -12.22
CA GLU A 258 -12.14 -1.61 -11.96
C GLU A 258 -12.87 -2.01 -13.24
N ILE A 259 -12.70 -1.22 -14.31
CA ILE A 259 -13.31 -1.51 -15.61
C ILE A 259 -12.73 -2.80 -16.19
N LEU A 260 -11.40 -2.96 -16.18
CA LEU A 260 -10.75 -4.18 -16.64
C LEU A 260 -11.10 -5.39 -15.79
N ALA A 261 -11.20 -5.23 -14.46
CA ALA A 261 -11.61 -6.32 -13.58
C ALA A 261 -13.01 -6.82 -13.94
N ASN A 262 -13.96 -5.90 -14.16
CA ASN A 262 -15.31 -6.27 -14.58
C ASN A 262 -15.32 -6.96 -15.94
N LEU A 263 -14.59 -6.44 -16.93
CA LEU A 263 -14.51 -7.06 -18.27
C LEU A 263 -13.88 -8.47 -18.23
N LEU A 264 -12.86 -8.66 -17.39
CA LEU A 264 -12.20 -9.95 -17.21
C LEU A 264 -13.10 -10.93 -16.45
N ASP A 265 -13.77 -10.50 -15.37
CA ASP A 265 -14.75 -11.32 -14.66
C ASP A 265 -15.92 -11.70 -15.60
N ASP A 266 -16.48 -10.76 -16.37
CA ASP A 266 -17.56 -11.03 -17.34
C ASP A 266 -17.15 -12.08 -18.40
N THR A 267 -15.88 -12.08 -18.80
CA THR A 267 -15.37 -12.96 -19.87
C THR A 267 -14.91 -14.33 -19.36
N PHE A 268 -14.23 -14.37 -18.21
CA PHE A 268 -13.56 -15.57 -17.71
C PHE A 268 -14.25 -16.19 -16.49
N HIS A 269 -14.95 -15.39 -15.70
CA HIS A 269 -15.52 -15.79 -14.41
C HIS A 269 -16.92 -15.22 -14.17
N PRO A 270 -17.91 -15.43 -15.06
CA PRO A 270 -19.27 -14.95 -14.85
C PRO A 270 -19.91 -15.50 -13.56
N GLU A 271 -19.46 -16.66 -13.07
CA GLU A 271 -19.84 -17.21 -11.77
C GLU A 271 -19.45 -16.32 -10.58
N ALA A 272 -18.37 -15.52 -10.70
CA ALA A 272 -17.90 -14.64 -9.63
C ALA A 272 -18.85 -13.45 -9.38
N LEU A 273 -19.81 -13.19 -10.29
CA LEU A 273 -20.89 -12.23 -10.08
C LEU A 273 -21.88 -12.68 -8.99
N HIS A 274 -21.95 -13.99 -8.70
CA HIS A 274 -22.76 -14.48 -7.60
C HIS A 274 -22.07 -14.18 -6.25
N PRO A 275 -22.73 -13.54 -5.26
CA PRO A 275 -22.08 -13.12 -4.01
C PRO A 275 -21.35 -14.24 -3.25
N ALA A 276 -21.90 -15.45 -3.24
CA ALA A 276 -21.27 -16.60 -2.58
C ALA A 276 -19.98 -17.10 -3.29
N GLN A 277 -19.72 -16.63 -4.50
CA GLN A 277 -18.60 -16.99 -5.37
C GLN A 277 -17.67 -15.80 -5.66
N ALA A 278 -17.90 -14.65 -5.01
CA ALA A 278 -17.12 -13.44 -5.20
C ALA A 278 -15.62 -13.61 -4.86
N GLU A 279 -15.25 -14.63 -4.08
CA GLU A 279 -13.87 -14.93 -3.69
C GLU A 279 -13.24 -16.09 -4.47
N LEU A 280 -13.89 -16.59 -5.53
CA LEU A 280 -13.30 -17.62 -6.37
C LEU A 280 -11.93 -17.17 -6.92
N PRO A 281 -10.92 -18.06 -6.98
CA PRO A 281 -9.64 -17.71 -7.59
C PRO A 281 -9.81 -17.36 -9.07
N ARG A 282 -9.29 -16.20 -9.49
CA ARG A 282 -9.30 -15.77 -10.90
C ARG A 282 -8.14 -16.38 -11.66
N CYS A 283 -8.31 -16.55 -12.98
CA CYS A 283 -7.23 -16.86 -13.91
C CYS A 283 -6.33 -15.65 -14.20
N TYR A 284 -6.68 -14.48 -13.66
CA TYR A 284 -5.92 -13.25 -13.80
C TYR A 284 -5.56 -12.64 -12.43
N GLU A 285 -4.50 -11.84 -12.40
CA GLU A 285 -4.18 -10.96 -11.28
C GLU A 285 -3.89 -9.55 -11.74
N PHE A 286 -4.13 -8.60 -10.82
CA PHE A 286 -3.63 -7.25 -10.95
C PHE A 286 -2.30 -7.13 -10.23
N SER A 287 -1.42 -6.40 -10.87
CA SER A 287 -0.09 -6.10 -10.39
C SER A 287 -0.09 -5.10 -9.23
N LEU A 288 -1.09 -4.21 -9.26
CA LEU A 288 -1.39 -3.19 -8.30
C LEU A 288 -2.52 -3.66 -7.37
N GLY A 289 -2.22 -3.80 -6.08
CA GLY A 289 -3.22 -4.02 -5.04
C GLY A 289 -4.04 -2.76 -4.78
N LEU A 290 -5.09 -2.88 -3.96
CA LEU A 290 -5.90 -1.72 -3.56
C LEU A 290 -5.40 -1.15 -2.22
N PRO A 291 -5.48 0.18 -2.02
CA PRO A 291 -5.38 0.77 -0.69
C PRO A 291 -6.30 0.04 0.30
N LEU A 292 -5.78 -0.22 1.51
CA LEU A 292 -6.52 -0.92 2.56
C LEU A 292 -7.82 -0.17 2.93
N SER A 293 -7.82 1.16 2.82
CA SER A 293 -9.01 2.00 3.04
C SER A 293 -10.16 1.76 2.05
N ARG A 294 -9.88 1.20 0.86
CA ARG A 294 -10.92 0.84 -0.14
C ARG A 294 -11.58 -0.51 0.15
N TRP A 295 -11.03 -1.31 1.06
CA TRP A 295 -11.63 -2.60 1.41
C TRP A 295 -12.85 -2.38 2.31
N PRO A 296 -14.03 -2.96 1.99
CA PRO A 296 -15.28 -2.69 2.70
C PRO A 296 -15.19 -2.85 4.22
N LEU A 297 -14.51 -3.90 4.70
CA LEU A 297 -14.31 -4.15 6.13
C LEU A 297 -13.59 -3.00 6.86
N VAL A 298 -12.58 -2.41 6.24
CA VAL A 298 -11.79 -1.31 6.81
C VAL A 298 -12.48 0.03 6.60
N HIS A 299 -13.10 0.22 5.43
CA HIS A 299 -13.94 1.38 5.15
C HIS A 299 -15.06 1.52 6.20
N SER A 300 -15.71 0.41 6.54
CA SER A 300 -16.71 0.33 7.61
C SER A 300 -16.17 0.80 8.96
N ALA A 301 -15.02 0.26 9.38
CA ALA A 301 -14.39 0.65 10.63
C ALA A 301 -14.11 2.16 10.69
N LEU A 302 -13.56 2.73 9.62
CA LEU A 302 -13.29 4.17 9.53
C LEU A 302 -14.57 5.00 9.58
N ASN A 303 -15.66 4.54 8.93
CA ASN A 303 -16.96 5.22 8.95
C ASN A 303 -17.62 5.19 10.33
N VAL A 304 -17.58 4.05 11.03
CA VAL A 304 -18.11 3.91 12.40
C VAL A 304 -17.36 4.84 13.37
N LEU A 305 -16.02 4.87 13.29
CA LEU A 305 -15.20 5.78 14.09
C LEU A 305 -15.46 7.24 13.73
N ARG A 306 -15.65 7.55 12.44
CA ARG A 306 -16.01 8.89 11.99
C ARG A 306 -17.35 9.31 12.57
N LEU A 307 -18.37 8.44 12.57
CA LEU A 307 -19.66 8.72 13.18
C LEU A 307 -19.55 9.04 14.68
N ALA A 308 -18.64 8.37 15.40
CA ALA A 308 -18.42 8.59 16.83
C ALA A 308 -17.85 9.98 17.16
N PHE A 309 -16.89 10.46 16.37
CA PHE A 309 -16.08 11.63 16.73
C PHE A 309 -16.32 12.87 15.88
N GLN A 310 -16.98 12.75 14.73
CA GLN A 310 -17.21 13.88 13.85
C GLN A 310 -18.22 14.85 14.45
N ALA A 311 -17.77 16.09 14.70
CA ALA A 311 -18.63 17.16 15.20
C ALA A 311 -19.52 17.75 14.10
N THR A 312 -19.03 17.79 12.86
CA THR A 312 -19.77 18.33 11.72
C THR A 312 -20.90 17.38 11.29
N PRO A 313 -22.05 17.90 10.84
CA PRO A 313 -23.10 17.08 10.26
C PRO A 313 -22.59 16.23 9.09
N LEU A 314 -23.11 15.01 8.98
CA LEU A 314 -22.82 14.07 7.91
C LEU A 314 -23.89 14.16 6.81
N PRO A 315 -23.51 14.05 5.53
CA PRO A 315 -24.49 13.91 4.45
C PRO A 315 -25.37 12.69 4.67
N GLN A 316 -26.66 12.78 4.35
CA GLN A 316 -27.56 11.62 4.42
C GLN A 316 -27.04 10.43 3.61
N SER A 317 -26.40 10.66 2.45
CA SER A 317 -25.83 9.58 1.63
C SER A 317 -24.79 8.75 2.38
N GLU A 318 -24.01 9.35 3.27
CA GLU A 318 -23.03 8.63 4.10
C GLU A 318 -23.72 7.83 5.21
N LEU A 319 -24.77 8.38 5.83
CA LEU A 319 -25.58 7.66 6.81
C LEU A 319 -26.35 6.50 6.17
N SER A 320 -26.87 6.68 4.95
CA SER A 320 -27.50 5.63 4.16
C SER A 320 -26.52 4.49 3.87
N ALA A 321 -25.28 4.83 3.46
CA ALA A 321 -24.24 3.84 3.24
C ALA A 321 -23.92 3.08 4.53
N LEU A 322 -23.84 3.76 5.67
CA LEU A 322 -23.62 3.14 6.97
C LEU A 322 -24.78 2.24 7.41
N LEU A 323 -26.04 2.61 7.12
CA LEU A 323 -27.21 1.77 7.38
C LEU A 323 -27.18 0.47 6.57
N ALA A 324 -26.68 0.52 5.33
CA ALA A 324 -26.56 -0.63 4.45
C ALA A 324 -25.27 -1.45 4.68
N ASP A 325 -24.37 -0.98 5.52
CA ASP A 325 -23.07 -1.60 5.74
C ASP A 325 -23.19 -2.87 6.59
N ILE A 326 -22.75 -4.00 6.03
CA ILE A 326 -22.85 -5.33 6.63
C ILE A 326 -21.79 -5.61 7.71
N TYR A 327 -20.78 -4.76 7.84
CA TYR A 327 -19.62 -5.00 8.72
C TYR A 327 -19.76 -4.39 10.12
N TRP A 328 -20.96 -3.97 10.54
CA TRP A 328 -21.19 -3.53 11.91
C TRP A 328 -22.61 -3.82 12.37
N SER A 329 -22.76 -4.02 13.68
CA SER A 329 -24.03 -4.38 14.29
C SER A 329 -24.66 -5.65 13.65
N GLN A 330 -25.96 -5.85 13.81
CA GLN A 330 -26.73 -6.95 13.21
C GLN A 330 -27.39 -6.51 11.90
N ALA A 331 -26.57 -6.03 10.97
CA ALA A 331 -27.03 -5.39 9.73
C ALA A 331 -27.81 -6.32 8.78
N LEU A 332 -27.49 -7.62 8.75
CA LEU A 332 -28.21 -8.59 7.92
C LEU A 332 -29.55 -8.95 8.56
N TYR A 333 -29.56 -9.17 9.89
CA TYR A 333 -30.77 -9.46 10.62
C TYR A 333 -31.78 -8.29 10.59
N GLU A 334 -31.29 -7.04 10.64
CA GLU A 334 -32.12 -5.83 10.62
C GLU A 334 -32.24 -5.18 9.23
N ALA A 335 -31.86 -5.85 8.15
CA ALA A 335 -31.70 -5.23 6.82
C ALA A 335 -32.96 -4.48 6.34
N ASP A 336 -34.14 -5.10 6.39
CA ASP A 336 -35.40 -4.49 5.95
C ASP A 336 -35.77 -3.27 6.80
N ALA A 337 -35.56 -3.36 8.12
CA ALA A 337 -35.85 -2.27 9.04
C ALA A 337 -34.88 -1.09 8.82
N ARG A 338 -33.60 -1.37 8.54
CA ARG A 338 -32.61 -0.33 8.19
C ARG A 338 -32.92 0.33 6.85
N ALA A 339 -33.40 -0.42 5.86
CA ALA A 339 -33.86 0.15 4.59
C ALA A 339 -35.08 1.07 4.77
N ALA A 340 -36.07 0.65 5.58
CA ALA A 340 -37.20 1.50 5.93
C ALA A 340 -36.77 2.76 6.70
N LEU A 341 -35.80 2.62 7.62
CA LEU A 341 -35.21 3.73 8.36
C LEU A 341 -34.48 4.72 7.44
N ASP A 342 -33.77 4.25 6.41
CA ASP A 342 -33.15 5.09 5.38
C ASP A 342 -34.19 5.92 4.62
N ALA A 343 -35.27 5.28 4.17
CA ALA A 343 -36.36 5.96 3.47
C ALA A 343 -37.01 7.05 4.34
N GLU A 344 -37.26 6.75 5.61
CA GLU A 344 -37.80 7.73 6.56
C GLU A 344 -36.80 8.84 6.91
N MET A 345 -35.50 8.53 7.02
CA MET A 345 -34.45 9.52 7.23
C MET A 345 -34.46 10.54 6.09
N ARG A 346 -34.49 10.08 4.84
CA ARG A 346 -34.53 10.94 3.64
C ARG A 346 -35.78 11.81 3.55
N ARG A 347 -36.90 11.34 4.10
CA ARG A 347 -38.16 12.11 4.17
C ARG A 347 -38.16 13.19 5.25
N GLN A 348 -37.60 12.90 6.42
CA GLN A 348 -37.86 13.68 7.63
C GLN A 348 -36.66 14.50 8.12
N LEU A 349 -35.43 14.08 7.83
CA LEU A 349 -34.23 14.78 8.28
C LEU A 349 -33.69 15.72 7.19
N PRO A 350 -32.90 16.75 7.58
CA PRO A 350 -32.17 17.57 6.61
C PRO A 350 -31.11 16.76 5.86
N LEU A 351 -30.64 17.26 4.71
CA LEU A 351 -29.57 16.63 3.90
C LEU A 351 -28.27 16.38 4.66
N GLN A 352 -28.07 17.10 5.76
CA GLN A 352 -26.90 17.03 6.64
C GLN A 352 -27.38 16.77 8.08
N VAL A 353 -26.92 15.70 8.71
CA VAL A 353 -27.43 15.20 9.99
C VAL A 353 -26.28 14.95 10.96
N ASN A 354 -26.38 15.49 12.17
CA ASN A 354 -25.42 15.20 13.24
C ASN A 354 -25.69 13.80 13.84
N ALA A 355 -24.62 13.09 14.23
CA ALA A 355 -24.68 11.74 14.81
C ALA A 355 -25.68 11.57 15.96
N TYR A 356 -25.77 12.53 16.89
CA TYR A 356 -26.73 12.48 17.99
C TYR A 356 -28.18 12.67 17.52
N THR A 357 -28.39 13.50 16.49
CA THR A 357 -29.72 13.67 15.88
C THR A 357 -30.15 12.39 15.18
N PHE A 358 -29.23 11.75 14.47
CA PHE A 358 -29.45 10.45 13.85
C PHE A 358 -29.79 9.37 14.89
N ALA A 359 -28.99 9.22 15.95
CA ALA A 359 -29.26 8.25 17.01
C ALA A 359 -30.63 8.46 17.70
N ARG A 360 -31.01 9.72 17.95
CA ARG A 360 -32.33 10.06 18.49
C ARG A 360 -33.46 9.74 17.50
N PHE A 361 -33.23 9.94 16.20
CA PHE A 361 -34.17 9.57 15.16
C PHE A 361 -34.40 8.05 15.14
N VAL A 362 -33.32 7.25 15.18
CA VAL A 362 -33.40 5.77 15.28
C VAL A 362 -34.18 5.33 16.53
N ALA A 363 -33.92 5.95 17.68
CA ALA A 363 -34.63 5.66 18.92
C ALA A 363 -36.13 5.99 18.83
N ARG A 364 -36.47 7.16 18.26
CA ARG A 364 -37.86 7.59 18.08
C ARG A 364 -38.64 6.66 17.14
N LYS A 365 -38.02 6.22 16.03
CA LYS A 365 -38.69 5.37 15.04
C LYS A 365 -39.10 3.99 15.55
N GLN A 366 -38.50 3.52 16.63
CA GLN A 366 -38.94 2.30 17.33
C GLN A 366 -40.18 2.49 18.19
N GLN A 367 -40.60 3.74 18.44
CA GLN A 367 -41.73 4.11 19.29
C GLN A 367 -42.89 4.73 18.51
N ASP A 368 -42.79 4.83 17.17
CA ASP A 368 -43.87 5.29 16.31
C ASP A 368 -45.06 4.30 16.34
N GLU A 369 -46.25 4.75 15.92
CA GLU A 369 -47.47 3.92 15.81
C GLU A 369 -47.24 2.66 14.96
N TYR A 370 -46.43 2.80 13.90
CA TYR A 370 -45.90 1.71 13.09
C TYR A 370 -44.37 1.70 13.25
N PRO A 371 -43.83 0.94 14.23
CA PRO A 371 -42.44 1.04 14.61
C PRO A 371 -41.51 0.38 13.58
N ILE A 372 -40.37 1.03 13.33
CA ILE A 372 -39.25 0.45 12.59
C ILE A 372 -38.30 -0.18 13.62
N LEU A 373 -38.29 -1.51 13.70
CA LEU A 373 -37.59 -2.26 14.74
C LEU A 373 -36.12 -2.49 14.37
N CYS A 374 -35.24 -1.62 14.85
CA CYS A 374 -33.78 -1.78 14.77
C CYS A 374 -33.13 -1.75 16.17
N PRO A 375 -33.46 -2.69 17.08
CA PRO A 375 -32.96 -2.67 18.46
C PRO A 375 -31.43 -2.83 18.57
N ALA A 376 -30.78 -3.63 17.72
CA ALA A 376 -29.33 -3.81 17.73
C ALA A 376 -28.63 -2.54 17.23
N LEU A 377 -29.08 -1.97 16.11
CA LEU A 377 -28.59 -0.67 15.63
C LEU A 377 -28.71 0.41 16.71
N HIS A 378 -29.85 0.47 17.39
CA HIS A 378 -30.08 1.45 18.44
C HIS A 378 -29.16 1.26 19.64
N ALA A 379 -28.99 0.03 20.10
CA ALA A 379 -28.08 -0.31 21.18
C ALA A 379 -26.63 0.06 20.83
N ASP A 380 -26.18 -0.31 19.62
CA ASP A 380 -24.82 -0.08 19.15
C ASP A 380 -24.53 1.41 18.93
N LEU A 381 -25.46 2.17 18.35
CA LEU A 381 -25.35 3.63 18.23
C LEU A 381 -25.29 4.32 19.60
N THR A 382 -26.10 3.85 20.55
CA THR A 382 -26.11 4.39 21.91
C THR A 382 -24.78 4.09 22.61
N SER A 383 -24.27 2.87 22.48
CA SER A 383 -22.97 2.43 23.01
C SER A 383 -21.84 3.28 22.42
N LEU A 384 -21.79 3.39 21.08
CA LEU A 384 -20.79 4.16 20.33
C LEU A 384 -20.71 5.61 20.81
N LEU A 385 -21.84 6.33 20.82
CA LEU A 385 -21.86 7.75 21.18
C LEU A 385 -21.64 7.99 22.68
N THR A 386 -22.01 7.05 23.53
CA THR A 386 -21.77 7.13 24.98
C THR A 386 -20.30 6.94 25.30
N GLN A 387 -19.67 5.92 24.72
CA GLN A 387 -18.24 5.66 24.90
C GLN A 387 -17.40 6.79 24.30
N ALA A 388 -17.69 7.23 23.07
CA ALA A 388 -16.98 8.33 22.42
C ALA A 388 -17.02 9.64 23.25
N LYS A 389 -18.13 9.88 23.97
CA LYS A 389 -18.26 11.03 24.89
C LYS A 389 -17.43 10.88 26.16
N GLN A 390 -17.21 9.65 26.63
CA GLN A 390 -16.38 9.35 27.81
C GLN A 390 -14.89 9.33 27.48
N THR A 391 -14.54 9.17 26.21
CA THR A 391 -13.17 9.18 25.74
C THR A 391 -12.50 10.54 25.99
N PRO A 392 -11.26 10.58 26.54
CA PRO A 392 -10.52 11.83 26.73
C PRO A 392 -10.39 12.65 25.44
N ARG A 393 -10.45 13.99 25.57
CA ARG A 393 -10.36 14.93 24.43
C ARG A 393 -9.05 14.83 23.64
N LYS A 394 -7.95 14.53 24.33
CA LYS A 394 -6.63 14.35 23.72
C LYS A 394 -5.95 13.14 24.33
N GLN A 395 -5.31 12.35 23.48
CA GLN A 395 -4.54 11.17 23.87
C GLN A 395 -3.38 10.96 22.91
N VAL A 396 -2.39 10.20 23.34
CA VAL A 396 -1.34 9.71 22.44
C VAL A 396 -1.93 8.67 21.46
N PRO A 397 -1.38 8.54 20.24
CA PRO A 397 -1.85 7.58 19.23
C PRO A 397 -2.10 6.15 19.73
N SER A 398 -1.26 5.59 20.60
CA SER A 398 -1.45 4.24 21.15
C SER A 398 -2.72 4.11 22.02
N ALA A 399 -3.04 5.14 22.80
CA ALA A 399 -4.25 5.18 23.60
C ALA A 399 -5.51 5.41 22.72
N TRP A 400 -5.37 6.14 21.61
CA TRP A 400 -6.42 6.19 20.57
C TRP A 400 -6.65 4.83 19.90
N VAL A 401 -5.60 4.06 19.64
CA VAL A 401 -5.74 2.69 19.10
C VAL A 401 -6.56 1.80 20.04
N ALA A 402 -6.32 1.88 21.35
CA ALA A 402 -7.13 1.18 22.35
C ALA A 402 -8.60 1.65 22.32
N SER A 403 -8.83 2.97 22.37
CA SER A 403 -10.17 3.55 22.32
C SER A 403 -10.94 3.17 21.04
N PHE A 404 -10.29 3.20 19.87
CA PHE A 404 -10.89 2.82 18.60
C PHE A 404 -11.23 1.32 18.56
N THR A 405 -10.34 0.48 19.09
CA THR A 405 -10.59 -0.97 19.15
C THR A 405 -11.77 -1.30 20.05
N GLU A 406 -11.89 -0.63 21.20
CA GLU A 406 -13.02 -0.77 22.12
C GLU A 406 -14.33 -0.33 21.47
N LEU A 407 -14.36 0.83 20.80
CA LEU A 407 -15.55 1.33 20.10
C LEU A 407 -16.01 0.40 18.96
N LEU A 408 -15.07 -0.12 18.16
CA LEU A 408 -15.38 -1.09 17.10
C LEU A 408 -15.94 -2.38 17.68
N THR A 409 -15.36 -2.88 18.77
CA THR A 409 -15.86 -4.07 19.47
C THR A 409 -17.27 -3.83 20.03
N ALA A 410 -17.50 -2.65 20.62
CA ALA A 410 -18.77 -2.27 21.23
C ALA A 410 -19.92 -2.04 20.22
N THR A 411 -19.58 -1.94 18.93
CA THR A 411 -20.54 -1.84 17.82
C THR A 411 -20.62 -3.12 17.00
N HIS A 412 -20.09 -4.22 17.54
CA HIS A 412 -20.05 -5.52 16.89
C HIS A 412 -19.41 -5.51 15.51
N TRP A 413 -18.43 -4.62 15.25
CA TRP A 413 -17.59 -4.75 14.06
C TRP A 413 -16.71 -6.02 14.18
N PRO A 414 -16.55 -6.86 13.14
CA PRO A 414 -16.87 -6.66 11.72
C PRO A 414 -18.23 -7.26 11.26
N GLY A 415 -19.29 -7.10 12.07
CA GLY A 415 -20.64 -7.57 11.79
C GLY A 415 -20.94 -8.94 12.42
N GLU A 416 -22.14 -9.44 12.16
CA GLU A 416 -22.65 -10.69 12.76
C GLU A 416 -22.22 -11.98 12.05
N ARG A 417 -21.66 -11.88 10.85
CA ARG A 417 -21.25 -13.04 10.06
C ARG A 417 -19.80 -13.46 10.32
N GLY A 418 -19.51 -14.72 10.02
CA GLY A 418 -18.13 -15.19 9.93
C GLY A 418 -17.37 -14.44 8.83
N LEU A 419 -16.10 -14.15 9.09
CA LEU A 419 -15.21 -13.57 8.09
C LEU A 419 -14.76 -14.64 7.10
N SER A 420 -14.64 -14.24 5.85
CA SER A 420 -13.99 -15.05 4.82
C SER A 420 -12.46 -15.07 5.00
N SER A 421 -11.76 -15.86 4.17
CA SER A 421 -10.29 -15.87 4.15
C SER A 421 -9.72 -14.50 3.77
N HIS A 422 -10.27 -13.85 2.73
CA HIS A 422 -9.81 -12.53 2.29
C HIS A 422 -10.03 -11.47 3.38
N GLU A 423 -11.13 -11.58 4.12
CA GLU A 423 -11.48 -10.64 5.18
C GLU A 423 -10.65 -10.84 6.44
N HIS A 424 -10.34 -12.08 6.81
CA HIS A 424 -9.38 -12.36 7.88
C HIS A 424 -8.00 -11.78 7.55
N GLN A 425 -7.55 -11.89 6.30
CA GLN A 425 -6.31 -11.26 5.85
C GLN A 425 -6.39 -9.73 5.92
N CYS A 426 -7.50 -9.14 5.46
CA CYS A 426 -7.75 -7.70 5.51
C CYS A 426 -7.75 -7.18 6.95
N GLN A 427 -8.46 -7.85 7.86
CA GLN A 427 -8.50 -7.51 9.28
C GLN A 427 -7.10 -7.59 9.91
N THR A 428 -6.30 -8.59 9.55
CA THR A 428 -4.92 -8.74 10.05
C THR A 428 -4.05 -7.56 9.60
N LYS A 429 -4.19 -7.12 8.34
CA LYS A 429 -3.49 -5.93 7.84
C LYS A 429 -3.98 -4.65 8.52
N PHE A 430 -5.27 -4.53 8.80
CA PHE A 430 -5.81 -3.39 9.54
C PHE A 430 -5.26 -3.31 10.97
N LYS A 431 -5.14 -4.45 11.66
CA LYS A 431 -4.49 -4.52 12.98
C LYS A 431 -3.03 -4.08 12.92
N ALA A 432 -2.28 -4.48 11.89
CA ALA A 432 -0.91 -4.01 11.68
C ALA A 432 -0.84 -2.48 11.46
N VAL A 433 -1.80 -1.90 10.73
CA VAL A 433 -1.91 -0.45 10.54
C VAL A 433 -2.23 0.27 11.86
N LEU A 434 -3.07 -0.29 12.72
CA LEU A 434 -3.29 0.25 14.07
C LEU A 434 -1.99 0.23 14.90
N THR A 435 -1.17 -0.81 14.78
CA THR A 435 0.16 -0.83 15.41
C THR A 435 1.08 0.27 14.86
N GLN A 436 1.03 0.55 13.55
CA GLN A 436 1.78 1.67 12.96
C GLN A 436 1.30 3.02 13.51
N LEU A 437 -0.01 3.20 13.74
CA LEU A 437 -0.53 4.40 14.40
C LEU A 437 0.01 4.55 15.82
N ALA A 438 0.02 3.47 16.61
CA ALA A 438 0.58 3.48 17.96
C ALA A 438 2.08 3.83 17.98
N ALA A 439 2.83 3.44 16.95
CA ALA A 439 4.24 3.79 16.82
C ALA A 439 4.50 5.30 16.59
N LEU A 440 3.44 6.11 16.39
CA LEU A 440 3.55 7.56 16.24
C LEU A 440 3.57 8.32 17.59
N ASP A 441 3.50 7.62 18.73
CA ASP A 441 3.49 8.23 20.07
C ASP A 441 4.65 9.20 20.29
N GLY A 442 5.88 8.76 19.97
CA GLY A 442 7.10 9.56 20.13
C GLY A 442 7.18 10.76 19.19
N TRP A 443 6.32 10.84 18.18
CA TRP A 443 6.37 11.86 17.13
C TRP A 443 5.24 12.90 17.24
N LEU A 444 4.04 12.48 17.64
CA LEU A 444 2.84 13.33 17.67
C LEU A 444 2.48 13.86 19.06
N GLY A 445 2.85 13.14 20.13
CA GLY A 445 2.32 13.43 21.46
C GLY A 445 0.79 13.36 21.51
N PRO A 446 0.13 14.06 22.47
CA PRO A 446 -1.33 14.01 22.61
C PRO A 446 -2.08 14.78 21.51
N ILE A 447 -2.89 14.06 20.73
CA ILE A 447 -3.74 14.59 19.65
C ILE A 447 -5.22 14.31 19.93
N ASP A 448 -6.14 15.01 19.25
CA ASP A 448 -7.58 14.73 19.33
C ASP A 448 -8.00 13.53 18.46
N ALA A 449 -9.24 13.07 18.65
CA ALA A 449 -9.78 11.88 17.99
C ALA A 449 -9.82 12.00 16.46
N MET A 450 -10.19 13.17 15.93
CA MET A 450 -10.30 13.38 14.48
C MET A 450 -8.93 13.46 13.83
N SER A 451 -7.97 14.08 14.51
CA SER A 451 -6.55 14.04 14.12
C SER A 451 -6.03 12.60 14.08
N ALA A 452 -6.32 11.80 15.11
CA ALA A 452 -5.91 10.38 15.15
C ALA A 452 -6.59 9.54 14.04
N LEU A 453 -7.89 9.76 13.80
CA LEU A 453 -8.64 9.07 12.75
C LEU A 453 -8.16 9.47 11.34
N HIS A 454 -7.80 10.74 11.14
CA HIS A 454 -7.20 11.20 9.89
C HIS A 454 -5.86 10.49 9.63
N ARG A 455 -4.99 10.39 10.65
CA ARG A 455 -3.74 9.61 10.54
C ARG A 455 -4.00 8.14 10.25
N LEU A 456 -4.97 7.53 10.92
CA LEU A 456 -5.37 6.15 10.63
C LEU A 456 -5.82 5.97 9.18
N SER A 457 -6.64 6.89 8.67
CA SER A 457 -7.11 6.88 7.28
C SER A 457 -5.95 7.03 6.29
N GLN A 458 -4.99 7.92 6.55
CA GLN A 458 -3.79 8.07 5.73
C GLN A 458 -2.95 6.79 5.72
N LEU A 459 -2.76 6.14 6.88
CA LEU A 459 -2.04 4.87 6.96
C LEU A 459 -2.77 3.76 6.19
N CYS A 460 -4.10 3.69 6.27
CA CYS A 460 -4.89 2.74 5.50
C CYS A 460 -4.82 3.02 3.99
N GLN A 461 -4.72 4.29 3.58
CA GLN A 461 -4.59 4.66 2.17
C GLN A 461 -3.21 4.32 1.62
N ALA A 462 -2.15 4.51 2.40
CA ALA A 462 -0.79 4.18 2.02
C ALA A 462 -0.52 2.65 2.01
N GLN A 463 -1.25 1.89 2.82
CA GLN A 463 -1.10 0.43 2.89
C GLN A 463 -1.80 -0.24 1.70
N ILE A 464 -1.03 -0.69 0.71
CA ILE A 464 -1.56 -1.54 -0.36
C ILE A 464 -1.85 -2.96 0.19
N PHE A 465 -3.00 -3.51 -0.18
CA PHE A 465 -3.44 -4.85 0.18
C PHE A 465 -4.05 -5.60 -1.02
N GLN A 466 -3.64 -6.85 -1.15
CA GLN A 466 -4.18 -7.83 -2.08
C GLN A 466 -4.24 -9.18 -1.35
N PRO A 467 -5.37 -9.91 -1.43
CA PRO A 467 -5.48 -11.24 -0.85
C PRO A 467 -4.48 -12.20 -1.49
N GLN A 468 -3.99 -13.16 -0.71
CA GLN A 468 -3.08 -14.19 -1.22
C GLN A 468 -3.83 -15.13 -2.17
N THR A 469 -3.34 -15.23 -3.40
CA THR A 469 -3.89 -16.14 -4.41
C THR A 469 -3.33 -17.55 -4.21
N VAL A 470 -4.20 -18.57 -4.26
CA VAL A 470 -3.84 -19.99 -4.10
C VAL A 470 -3.24 -20.58 -5.39
N ARG A 471 -3.56 -20.02 -6.56
CA ARG A 471 -3.05 -20.46 -7.87
C ARG A 471 -2.32 -19.33 -8.57
N LEU A 472 -1.29 -19.70 -9.32
CA LEU A 472 -0.60 -18.75 -10.19
C LEU A 472 -1.50 -18.42 -11.38
N PRO A 473 -1.82 -17.15 -11.60
CA PRO A 473 -2.69 -16.73 -12.69
C PRO A 473 -2.02 -16.99 -14.05
N ASN A 474 -2.86 -17.07 -15.07
CA ASN A 474 -2.46 -17.13 -16.46
C ASN A 474 -2.29 -15.72 -17.03
N ILE A 475 -3.10 -14.76 -16.60
CA ILE A 475 -3.06 -13.37 -17.08
C ILE A 475 -2.55 -12.46 -15.96
N THR A 476 -1.53 -11.65 -16.24
CA THR A 476 -1.09 -10.60 -15.32
C THR A 476 -1.39 -9.24 -15.95
N VAL A 477 -2.23 -8.44 -15.29
CA VAL A 477 -2.53 -7.06 -15.70
C VAL A 477 -1.58 -6.14 -14.95
N MET A 478 -0.67 -5.47 -15.66
CA MET A 478 0.44 -4.72 -15.07
C MET A 478 0.60 -3.30 -15.62
N GLY A 479 1.22 -2.43 -14.82
CA GLY A 479 1.62 -1.09 -15.24
C GLY A 479 2.81 -1.11 -16.20
N MET A 480 3.05 0.00 -16.91
CA MET A 480 4.10 0.08 -17.94
C MET A 480 5.53 -0.05 -17.42
N LEU A 481 5.77 0.31 -16.17
CA LEU A 481 7.10 0.31 -15.54
C LEU A 481 7.38 -0.99 -14.76
N GLU A 482 6.50 -1.98 -14.87
CA GLU A 482 6.67 -3.24 -14.17
C GLU A 482 7.32 -4.30 -15.04
N ALA A 483 8.33 -4.96 -14.49
CA ALA A 483 8.97 -6.12 -15.12
C ALA A 483 8.21 -7.41 -14.79
N SER A 484 7.99 -8.25 -15.80
CA SER A 484 7.51 -9.62 -15.58
C SER A 484 8.59 -10.46 -14.92
N ALA A 485 8.21 -11.24 -13.91
CA ALA A 485 9.12 -12.14 -13.22
C ALA A 485 9.40 -13.44 -13.99
N GLN A 486 8.53 -13.79 -14.93
CA GLN A 486 8.61 -15.01 -15.73
C GLN A 486 8.49 -14.69 -17.22
N PRO A 487 9.00 -15.56 -18.10
CA PRO A 487 8.71 -15.50 -19.53
C PRO A 487 7.21 -15.46 -19.81
N LEU A 488 6.82 -14.68 -20.82
CA LEU A 488 5.43 -14.51 -21.25
C LEU A 488 5.27 -15.08 -22.66
N ASP A 489 4.16 -15.78 -22.89
CA ASP A 489 3.77 -16.33 -24.19
C ASP A 489 3.10 -15.27 -25.06
N GLY A 490 2.53 -14.23 -24.45
CA GLY A 490 1.90 -13.12 -25.15
C GLY A 490 1.82 -11.86 -24.30
N VAL A 491 1.96 -10.71 -24.96
CA VAL A 491 1.84 -9.39 -24.32
C VAL A 491 0.94 -8.50 -25.18
N TRP A 492 -0.07 -7.90 -24.55
CA TRP A 492 -0.84 -6.82 -25.12
C TRP A 492 -0.46 -5.53 -24.41
N VAL A 493 -0.04 -4.51 -25.16
CA VAL A 493 0.26 -3.18 -24.59
C VAL A 493 -0.78 -2.18 -25.05
N MET A 494 -1.47 -1.59 -24.09
CA MET A 494 -2.60 -0.69 -24.31
C MET A 494 -2.19 0.77 -24.34
N GLY A 495 -3.06 1.62 -24.88
CA GLY A 495 -2.96 3.08 -24.71
C GLY A 495 -1.73 3.69 -25.37
N MET A 496 -1.26 3.11 -26.48
CA MET A 496 -0.10 3.57 -27.25
C MET A 496 -0.44 4.82 -28.10
N ASN A 497 -0.83 5.91 -27.44
CA ASN A 497 -1.08 7.22 -28.04
C ASN A 497 -0.01 8.24 -27.60
N ASP A 498 0.04 9.38 -28.29
CA ASP A 498 1.04 10.43 -28.10
C ASP A 498 0.94 11.19 -26.77
N HIS A 499 -0.19 11.08 -26.06
CA HIS A 499 -0.36 11.65 -24.72
C HIS A 499 0.16 10.73 -23.61
N VAL A 500 0.37 9.45 -23.92
CA VAL A 500 0.71 8.41 -22.95
C VAL A 500 2.09 7.81 -23.22
N TRP A 501 2.53 7.80 -24.49
CA TRP A 501 3.80 7.21 -24.90
C TRP A 501 4.52 8.01 -26.00
N PRO A 502 5.81 8.37 -25.80
CA PRO A 502 6.61 8.15 -24.60
C PRO A 502 6.07 8.94 -23.39
N PRO A 503 6.27 8.43 -22.15
CA PRO A 503 5.67 8.96 -20.93
C PRO A 503 6.44 10.17 -20.37
#